data_AF-A0A924WE43-F1
#
_entry.id   AF-A0A924WE43-F1
#
_cell.length_a   1.000
_cell.length_b   1.000
_cell.length_c   1.000
_cell.angle_alpha   90.00
_cell.angle_beta   90.00
_cell.angle_gamma   90.00
#
_symmetry.space_group_name_H-M   'P 1'
#
loop_
_entity.id
_entity.type
_entity.pdbx_description
1 polymer ?
#
loop_
_entity_poly.entity_id
_entity_poly.type
_entity_poly.pdbx_seq_one_letter_code
_entity_poly.pdbx_strand_id
1 'polypeptide(L)'
;MEPEFFEQKRLLQRKRDGKLKVECPGSYEDVEVLELLDGVSLKYLPGWAKDSEWMNGSRPGIIPQIRELIKASETRKALELLQEVNPSAAVILLAKFTDAEKEHHLGKLNFQAYTLTVQEVRAGILALAED
;
A
#
# COMPACT_ATOMS: atom_id res chain seq x y z
N MET A 1 38.37 -16.77 -6.77
CA MET A 1 37.33 -16.19 -7.64
C MET A 1 37.55 -14.69 -7.62
N GLU A 2 37.92 -14.12 -8.75
CA GLU A 2 38.03 -12.67 -8.91
C GLU A 2 36.66 -12.13 -9.34
N PRO A 3 36.23 -10.96 -8.84
CA PRO A 3 34.96 -10.36 -9.24
C PRO A 3 35.02 -9.94 -10.72
N GLU A 4 33.99 -10.28 -11.49
CA GLU A 4 33.85 -9.82 -12.87
C GLU A 4 33.25 -8.43 -12.93
N PHE A 5 33.85 -7.55 -13.73
CA PHE A 5 33.40 -6.18 -13.90
C PHE A 5 32.81 -5.97 -15.30
N PHE A 6 31.64 -5.34 -15.35
CA PHE A 6 30.99 -4.92 -16.59
C PHE A 6 31.18 -3.43 -16.83
N GLU A 7 31.48 -3.06 -18.07
CA GLU A 7 31.55 -1.64 -18.45
C GLU A 7 30.15 -1.00 -18.44
N GLN A 8 29.97 0.03 -17.61
CA GLN A 8 28.70 0.75 -17.47
C GLN A 8 28.17 1.30 -18.81
N LYS A 9 29.05 1.84 -19.66
CA LYS A 9 28.68 2.37 -20.99
C LYS A 9 28.06 1.29 -21.87
N ARG A 10 28.59 0.06 -21.82
CA ARG A 10 28.11 -1.08 -22.59
C ARG A 10 26.74 -1.54 -22.10
N LEU A 11 26.51 -1.56 -20.78
CA LEU A 11 25.21 -1.87 -20.18
C LEU A 11 24.13 -0.84 -20.58
N LEU A 12 24.47 0.46 -20.55
CA LEU A 12 23.55 1.52 -20.97
C LEU A 12 23.17 1.42 -22.45
N GLN A 13 24.12 1.07 -23.32
CA GLN A 13 23.83 0.85 -24.74
C GLN A 13 22.89 -0.34 -24.94
N ARG A 14 23.13 -1.46 -24.24
CA ARG A 14 22.24 -2.63 -24.30
C ARG A 14 20.84 -2.33 -23.79
N LYS A 15 20.70 -1.47 -22.77
CA LYS A 15 19.40 -0.98 -22.29
C LYS A 15 18.65 -0.23 -23.40
N ARG A 16 19.33 0.62 -24.19
CA ARG A 16 18.74 1.30 -25.36
C ARG A 16 18.37 0.33 -26.48
N ASP A 17 19.22 -0.68 -26.69
CA ASP A 17 19.02 -1.69 -27.74
C ASP A 17 18.02 -2.80 -27.34
N GLY A 18 17.42 -2.73 -26.15
CA GLY A 18 16.45 -3.72 -25.64
C GLY A 18 17.06 -5.07 -25.26
N LYS A 19 18.39 -5.18 -25.18
CA LYS A 19 19.11 -6.43 -24.84
C LYS A 19 19.38 -6.52 -23.35
N LEU A 20 18.38 -6.89 -22.56
CA LEU A 20 18.42 -6.84 -21.09
C LEU A 20 19.17 -7.99 -20.42
N LYS A 21 19.82 -8.89 -21.16
CA LYS A 21 20.64 -9.99 -20.61
C LYS A 21 22.08 -9.94 -21.11
N VAL A 22 23.01 -10.32 -20.23
CA VAL A 22 24.43 -10.49 -20.54
C VAL A 22 24.95 -11.75 -19.84
N GLU A 23 25.75 -12.54 -20.56
CA GLU A 23 26.41 -13.72 -20.01
C GLU A 23 27.71 -13.32 -19.31
N CYS A 24 27.95 -13.86 -18.11
CA CYS A 24 29.21 -13.74 -17.39
C CYS A 24 30.25 -14.71 -17.98
N PRO A 25 31.39 -14.23 -18.51
CA PRO A 25 32.38 -15.11 -19.16
C PRO A 25 32.99 -16.21 -18.28
N GLY A 26 33.10 -16.00 -16.97
CA GLY A 26 33.73 -16.97 -16.06
C GLY A 26 32.76 -17.91 -15.36
N SER A 27 31.49 -17.54 -15.19
CA SER A 27 30.45 -18.40 -14.60
C SER A 27 29.46 -18.97 -15.62
N TYR A 28 29.45 -18.45 -16.86
CA TYR A 28 28.45 -18.74 -17.89
C TYR A 28 27.00 -18.50 -17.42
N GLU A 29 26.83 -17.66 -16.40
CA GLU A 29 25.50 -17.29 -15.90
C GLU A 29 24.96 -16.08 -16.66
N ASP A 30 23.69 -16.15 -17.07
CA ASP A 30 22.96 -15.01 -17.61
C ASP A 30 22.52 -14.08 -16.48
N VAL A 31 23.03 -12.85 -16.48
CA VAL A 31 22.66 -11.78 -15.55
C VAL A 31 21.87 -10.68 -16.25
N GLU A 32 20.96 -10.05 -15.51
CA GLU A 32 20.12 -8.99 -16.04
C GLU A 32 20.84 -7.64 -16.02
N VAL A 33 20.80 -6.95 -17.15
CA VAL A 33 21.44 -5.63 -17.34
C VAL A 33 20.84 -4.58 -16.40
N LEU A 34 19.55 -4.68 -16.07
CA LEU A 34 18.90 -3.77 -15.13
C LEU A 34 19.41 -4.00 -13.70
N GLU A 35 19.53 -5.25 -13.25
CA GLU A 35 20.09 -5.56 -11.93
C GLU A 35 21.51 -5.01 -11.77
N LEU A 36 22.35 -5.14 -12.82
CA LEU A 36 23.71 -4.61 -12.84
C LEU A 36 23.76 -3.07 -12.81
N LEU A 37 22.80 -2.39 -13.44
CA LEU A 37 22.75 -0.93 -13.49
C LEU A 37 22.15 -0.32 -12.21
N ASP A 38 21.11 -0.95 -11.67
CA ASP A 38 20.36 -0.47 -10.52
C ASP A 38 21.02 -0.90 -9.19
N GLY A 39 21.95 -1.86 -9.24
CA GLY A 39 22.67 -2.36 -8.06
C GLY A 39 21.80 -3.18 -7.11
N VAL A 40 20.65 -3.66 -7.60
CA VAL A 40 19.67 -4.43 -6.83
C VAL A 40 19.34 -5.68 -7.62
N SER A 41 19.52 -6.86 -7.00
CA SER A 41 19.06 -8.12 -7.58
C SER A 41 17.68 -8.48 -7.03
N LEU A 42 16.74 -8.76 -7.92
CA LEU A 42 15.38 -9.18 -7.56
C LEU A 42 15.37 -10.59 -6.93
N LYS A 43 16.40 -11.41 -7.22
CA LYS A 43 16.59 -12.72 -6.57
C LYS A 43 16.94 -12.59 -5.08
N TYR A 44 17.66 -11.53 -4.71
CA TYR A 44 18.20 -11.33 -3.36
C TYR A 44 17.76 -10.00 -2.77
N LEU A 45 16.44 -9.77 -2.75
CA LEU A 45 15.88 -8.59 -2.12
C LEU A 45 16.23 -8.54 -0.62
N PRO A 46 16.60 -7.37 -0.07
CA PRO A 46 16.80 -7.18 1.36
C PRO A 46 15.48 -7.39 2.12
N GLY A 47 15.56 -7.70 3.42
CA GLY A 47 14.37 -8.02 4.25
C GLY A 47 13.25 -6.97 4.15
N TRP A 48 13.59 -5.68 4.16
CA TRP A 48 12.64 -4.58 4.02
C TRP A 48 11.91 -4.54 2.66
N ALA A 49 12.47 -5.16 1.61
CA ALA A 49 11.85 -5.30 0.29
C ALA A 49 11.12 -6.65 0.14
N LYS A 50 11.43 -7.64 0.99
CA LYS A 50 10.74 -8.93 1.10
C LYS A 50 9.42 -8.83 1.86
N ASP A 51 9.24 -7.78 2.67
CA ASP A 51 7.95 -7.42 3.29
C ASP A 51 6.95 -6.85 2.27
N SER A 52 7.08 -7.27 1.01
CA SER A 52 6.02 -7.22 0.04
C SER A 52 5.21 -8.52 0.11
N GLU A 53 4.36 -8.62 1.13
CA GLU A 53 3.02 -9.26 1.01
C GLU A 53 2.18 -8.68 -0.17
N TRP A 54 2.77 -7.76 -0.93
CA TRP A 54 2.24 -6.99 -2.04
C TRP A 54 2.40 -7.69 -3.41
N MET A 55 3.08 -8.85 -3.48
CA MET A 55 3.40 -9.54 -4.74
C MET A 55 2.79 -10.95 -4.90
N ASN A 56 2.29 -11.59 -3.83
CA ASN A 56 1.72 -12.94 -3.89
C ASN A 56 0.26 -12.95 -3.39
N GLY A 57 -0.67 -12.79 -4.33
CA GLY A 57 -2.10 -12.84 -4.08
C GLY A 57 -2.70 -11.44 -4.13
N SER A 58 -3.49 -11.19 -5.17
CA SER A 58 -4.39 -10.04 -5.36
C SER A 58 -4.40 -9.07 -4.17
N ARG A 59 -3.76 -7.89 -4.29
CA ARG A 59 -3.98 -6.81 -3.31
C ARG A 59 -5.49 -6.74 -3.12
N PRO A 60 -6.03 -6.98 -1.91
CA PRO A 60 -7.40 -6.59 -1.67
C PRO A 60 -7.39 -5.09 -1.96
N GLY A 61 -8.20 -4.65 -2.92
CA GLY A 61 -8.37 -3.23 -3.16
C GLY A 61 -8.62 -2.52 -1.82
N ILE A 62 -8.35 -1.22 -1.77
CA ILE A 62 -8.56 -0.42 -0.56
C ILE A 62 -9.98 -0.65 0.00
N ILE A 63 -10.95 -0.86 -0.89
CA ILE A 63 -12.36 -1.16 -0.58
C ILE A 63 -12.56 -2.45 0.25
N PRO A 64 -12.07 -3.65 -0.16
CA PRO A 64 -12.09 -4.84 0.70
C PRO A 64 -11.48 -4.63 2.10
N GLN A 65 -10.40 -3.85 2.22
CA GLN A 65 -9.76 -3.58 3.51
C GLN A 65 -10.64 -2.69 4.40
N ILE A 66 -11.25 -1.64 3.81
CA ILE A 66 -12.24 -0.80 4.48
C ILE A 66 -13.38 -1.66 5.04
N ARG A 67 -13.89 -2.64 4.27
CA ARG A 67 -14.97 -3.54 4.74
C ARG A 67 -14.57 -4.37 5.96
N GLU A 68 -13.37 -4.92 5.99
CA GLU A 68 -12.88 -5.70 7.13
C GLU A 68 -12.69 -4.82 8.37
N LEU A 69 -12.18 -3.60 8.22
CA LEU A 69 -12.04 -2.65 9.33
C LEU A 69 -13.40 -2.24 9.91
N ILE A 70 -14.42 -2.07 9.08
CA ILE A 70 -15.78 -1.76 9.53
C ILE A 70 -16.36 -2.95 10.32
N LYS A 71 -16.14 -4.20 9.88
CA LYS A 71 -16.54 -5.41 10.63
C LYS A 71 -15.81 -5.53 11.96
N ALA A 72 -14.51 -5.21 11.98
CA ALA A 72 -13.67 -5.19 13.18
C ALA A 72 -13.97 -4.01 14.12
N SER A 73 -14.94 -3.15 13.79
CA SER A 73 -15.27 -1.94 14.54
C SER A 73 -14.16 -0.87 14.59
N GLU A 74 -13.17 -0.94 13.72
CA GLU A 74 -12.07 0.02 13.60
C GLU A 74 -12.44 1.20 12.67
N THR A 75 -13.48 1.95 13.03
CA THR A 75 -14.02 3.05 12.20
C THR A 75 -12.98 4.10 11.83
N ARG A 76 -12.05 4.41 12.74
CA ARG A 76 -11.02 5.43 12.52
C ARG A 76 -10.02 5.04 11.44
N LYS A 77 -9.52 3.80 11.48
CA LYS A 77 -8.60 3.29 10.45
C LYS A 77 -9.31 3.17 9.10
N ALA A 78 -10.59 2.81 9.09
CA ALA A 78 -11.39 2.78 7.87
C ALA A 78 -11.52 4.18 7.22
N LEU A 79 -11.63 5.24 8.02
CA LEU A 79 -11.67 6.64 7.53
C LEU A 79 -10.32 7.10 6.97
N GLU A 80 -9.21 6.69 7.58
CA GLU A 80 -7.86 6.97 7.08
C GLU A 80 -7.65 6.34 5.70
N LEU A 81 -8.07 5.08 5.51
CA LEU A 81 -8.03 4.44 4.19
C LEU A 81 -9.01 5.08 3.19
N LEU A 82 -10.19 5.50 3.63
CA LEU A 82 -11.14 6.21 2.76
C LEU A 82 -10.58 7.54 2.25
N GLN A 83 -9.70 8.19 3.02
CA GLN A 83 -9.06 9.45 2.61
C GLN A 83 -8.21 9.30 1.34
N GLU A 84 -7.64 8.11 1.09
CA GLU A 84 -6.90 7.82 -0.14
C GLU A 84 -7.80 7.67 -1.36
N VAL A 85 -9.08 7.29 -1.16
CA VAL A 85 -10.06 7.06 -2.24
C VAL A 85 -10.89 8.32 -2.51
N ASN A 86 -11.45 8.91 -1.45
CA ASN A 86 -12.30 10.09 -1.50
C ASN A 86 -11.99 11.04 -0.33
N PRO A 87 -10.99 11.93 -0.49
CA PRO A 87 -10.51 12.77 0.60
C PRO A 87 -11.59 13.74 1.10
N SER A 88 -12.40 14.29 0.20
CA SER A 88 -13.44 15.27 0.54
C SER A 88 -14.53 14.65 1.42
N ALA A 89 -15.00 13.45 1.08
CA ALA A 89 -16.03 12.77 1.86
C ALA A 89 -15.47 12.19 3.17
N ALA A 90 -14.23 11.69 3.16
CA ALA A 90 -13.55 11.18 4.35
C ALA A 90 -13.41 12.25 5.43
N VAL A 91 -13.05 13.49 5.06
CA VAL A 91 -12.92 14.61 6.02
C VAL A 91 -14.24 14.91 6.72
N ILE A 92 -15.37 14.89 6.00
CA ILE A 92 -16.70 15.14 6.57
C ILE A 92 -17.08 14.05 7.57
N LEU A 93 -16.86 12.78 7.21
CA LEU A 93 -17.17 11.66 8.08
C LEU A 93 -16.25 11.59 9.31
N LEU A 94 -14.97 11.92 9.14
CA LEU A 94 -14.01 12.01 10.23
C LEU A 94 -14.37 13.12 11.22
N ALA A 95 -14.80 14.29 10.74
CA ALA A 95 -15.27 15.37 11.60
C ALA A 95 -16.47 14.92 12.44
N LYS A 96 -17.49 14.33 11.80
CA LYS A 96 -18.68 13.79 12.50
C LYS A 96 -18.31 12.75 13.56
N PHE A 97 -17.41 11.83 13.23
CA PHE A 97 -16.95 10.81 14.16
C PHE A 97 -16.23 11.42 15.37
N THR A 98 -15.29 12.33 15.11
CA THR A 98 -14.47 12.97 16.15
C THR A 98 -15.32 13.83 17.09
N ASP A 99 -16.32 14.54 16.56
CA ASP A 99 -17.22 15.35 17.38
C ASP A 99 -18.13 14.45 18.24
N ALA A 100 -18.65 13.36 17.69
CA ALA A 100 -19.42 12.38 18.46
C ALA A 100 -18.59 11.74 19.60
N GLU A 101 -17.32 11.39 19.33
CA GLU A 101 -16.41 10.88 20.36
C GLU A 101 -16.20 11.89 21.49
N LYS A 102 -15.98 13.16 21.14
CA LYS A 102 -15.81 14.24 22.12
C LYS A 102 -17.07 14.46 22.96
N GLU A 103 -18.24 14.55 22.32
CA GLU A 103 -19.51 14.79 23.04
C GLU A 103 -19.89 13.63 23.95
N HIS A 104 -19.61 12.39 23.54
CA HIS A 104 -19.78 11.22 24.39
C HIS A 104 -18.83 11.26 25.60
N HIS A 105 -17.54 11.57 25.38
CA HIS A 105 -16.57 11.73 26.48
C HIS A 105 -16.97 12.83 27.47
N LEU A 106 -17.57 13.92 26.96
CA LEU A 106 -18.07 15.01 27.79
C LEU A 106 -19.42 14.71 28.46
N GLY A 107 -20.00 13.52 28.23
CA GLY A 107 -21.30 13.13 28.77
C GLY A 107 -22.49 13.90 28.19
N LYS A 108 -22.27 14.67 27.11
CA LYS A 108 -23.32 15.43 26.41
C LYS A 108 -24.14 14.53 25.49
N LEU A 109 -23.50 13.49 24.95
CA LEU A 109 -24.11 12.50 24.09
C LEU A 109 -24.26 11.18 24.85
N ASN A 110 -25.48 10.66 24.93
CA ASN A 110 -25.71 9.36 25.55
C ASN A 110 -25.15 8.22 24.67
N PHE A 111 -24.86 7.07 25.29
CA PHE A 111 -24.26 5.93 24.59
C PHE A 111 -25.07 5.45 23.39
N GLN A 112 -26.40 5.46 23.48
CA GLN A 112 -27.28 5.02 22.38
C GLN A 112 -27.17 5.94 21.16
N ALA A 113 -27.20 7.26 21.38
CA ALA A 113 -27.05 8.27 20.34
C ALA A 113 -25.64 8.23 19.74
N TYR A 114 -24.60 8.06 20.56
CA TYR A 114 -23.23 7.86 20.06
C TYR A 114 -23.12 6.63 19.15
N THR A 115 -23.68 5.50 19.58
CA THR A 115 -23.64 4.26 18.80
C THR A 115 -24.35 4.42 17.46
N LEU A 116 -25.49 5.13 17.44
CA LEU A 116 -26.22 5.46 16.21
C LEU A 116 -25.35 6.30 15.26
N THR A 117 -24.73 7.37 15.75
CA THR A 117 -23.85 8.23 14.94
C THR A 117 -22.67 7.45 14.37
N VAL A 118 -22.05 6.55 15.15
CA VAL A 118 -20.96 5.69 14.66
C VAL A 118 -21.47 4.73 13.58
N GLN A 119 -22.67 4.18 13.71
CA GLN A 119 -23.28 3.34 12.67
C GLN A 119 -23.55 4.12 11.38
N GLU A 120 -24.05 5.35 11.48
CA GLU A 120 -24.26 6.22 10.32
C GLU A 120 -22.94 6.53 9.60
N VAL A 121 -21.88 6.83 10.36
CA VAL A 121 -20.53 7.04 9.80
C VAL A 121 -20.05 5.77 9.08
N ARG A 122 -20.21 4.58 9.69
CA ARG A 122 -19.81 3.31 9.08
C ARG A 122 -20.59 3.02 7.79
N ALA A 123 -21.90 3.28 7.78
CA ALA A 123 -22.73 3.13 6.59
C ALA A 123 -22.29 4.10 5.47
N GLY A 124 -21.96 5.34 5.83
CA GLY A 124 -21.43 6.34 4.89
C GLY A 124 -20.09 5.92 4.28
N ILE A 125 -19.18 5.36 5.08
CA ILE A 125 -17.90 4.82 4.60
C ILE A 125 -18.13 3.71 3.56
N LEU A 126 -19.06 2.78 3.84
CA LEU A 126 -19.34 1.68 2.93
C LEU A 126 -19.98 2.16 1.62
N ALA A 127 -20.93 3.10 1.68
CA ALA A 127 -21.56 3.65 0.49
C ALA A 127 -20.53 4.33 -0.43
N LEU A 128 -19.65 5.16 0.14
CA LEU A 128 -18.60 5.86 -0.60
C LEU A 128 -17.46 4.96 -1.11
N ALA A 129 -17.34 3.76 -0.55
CA ALA A 129 -16.39 2.76 -1.02
C ALA A 129 -16.95 1.89 -2.15
N GLU A 130 -18.24 2.01 -2.50
CA GLU A 130 -18.89 1.23 -3.57
C GLU A 130 -19.22 2.05 -4.82
N ASP A 131 -19.22 3.39 -4.72
CA ASP A 131 -19.29 4.37 -5.84
C ASP A 131 -17.95 4.53 -6.58
#